data_AF-A0A2A3L4R3-F1
#
_entry.id   AF-A0A2A3L4R3-F1
#
_cell.length_a   1.000
_cell.length_b   1.000
_cell.length_c   1.000
_cell.angle_alpha   90.00
_cell.angle_beta   90.00
_cell.angle_gamma   90.00
#
_symmetry.space_group_name_H-M   'P 1'
#
loop_
_entity.id
_entity.type
_entity.pdbx_description
1 polymer ?
#
loop_
_entity_poly.entity_id
_entity_poly.type
_entity_poly.pdbx_seq_one_letter_code
_entity_poly.pdbx_strand_id
1 'polypeptide(L)'
;MQPPPAGRPQQQPPPQAREAGHPPLGSPAFGSPTAKARKSRKRLFVLLATAGVMLVAVAVVVVITLAGGEANRGGGSAGDVVKSYLEALARGDAKTALSYGIDQPATKEFLTSDILKKQVAQWPIRNIKILHDNSAAPGAALSMAHVHVVATFGDQTSDATMDLWMDHNRWKLASAAIKFTLGLGAVMGNAAATTVTLFGKPISDSTVYVFPGWIDIGTTNPCITVTVQPLLLDQLTMAAPFWVASRLCASG
;
A
#
# COMPACT_ATOMS: atom_id res chain seq x y z
N MET A 1 35.96 80.83 2.50
CA MET A 1 36.69 81.12 3.76
C MET A 1 35.82 80.67 4.92
N GLN A 2 36.40 80.02 5.92
CA GLN A 2 35.77 79.64 7.18
C GLN A 2 36.80 79.93 8.27
N PRO A 3 36.44 80.67 9.32
CA PRO A 3 36.41 80.09 10.69
C PRO A 3 35.45 80.89 11.64
N PRO A 4 35.49 80.76 12.99
CA PRO A 4 35.61 79.56 13.86
C PRO A 4 34.38 79.50 14.84
N PRO A 5 34.49 79.22 16.16
CA PRO A 5 34.37 77.86 16.69
C PRO A 5 33.35 77.69 17.84
N ALA A 6 33.34 76.49 18.42
CA ALA A 6 32.66 76.15 19.67
C ALA A 6 33.21 76.90 20.92
N GLY A 7 32.37 77.06 21.94
CA GLY A 7 32.79 77.47 23.30
C GLY A 7 31.61 77.74 24.24
N ARG A 8 31.56 77.02 25.39
CA ARG A 8 30.73 77.34 26.57
C ARG A 8 31.47 78.42 27.43
N PRO A 9 31.02 78.87 28.64
CA PRO A 9 29.86 78.46 29.44
C PRO A 9 29.13 79.57 30.27
N GLN A 10 28.16 79.14 31.10
CA GLN A 10 27.67 79.82 32.32
C GLN A 10 26.92 81.17 32.13
N GLN A 11 26.06 81.65 33.05
CA GLN A 11 25.68 81.14 34.39
C GLN A 11 24.23 81.53 34.79
N GLN A 12 23.60 80.66 35.58
CA GLN A 12 22.57 80.93 36.61
C GLN A 12 21.15 81.49 36.26
N PRO A 13 20.14 81.15 37.10
CA PRO A 13 18.72 81.56 37.02
C PRO A 13 18.51 82.88 37.84
N PRO A 14 17.29 83.34 38.24
CA PRO A 14 15.92 82.78 38.17
C PRO A 14 14.89 83.87 37.74
N PRO A 15 13.63 83.96 38.26
CA PRO A 15 12.67 82.96 38.73
C PRO A 15 11.37 82.92 37.88
N GLN A 16 10.46 82.00 38.23
CA GLN A 16 9.29 81.63 37.42
C GLN A 16 8.11 82.61 37.53
N ALA A 17 7.37 82.75 36.43
CA ALA A 17 6.00 83.23 36.41
C ALA A 17 5.08 82.23 35.68
N ARG A 18 4.09 81.73 36.44
CA ARG A 18 2.68 81.49 36.04
C ARG A 18 2.38 81.40 34.54
N GLU A 19 2.06 80.21 34.04
CA GLU A 19 0.88 80.00 33.19
C GLU A 19 0.42 78.54 33.14
N ALA A 20 -0.84 78.31 32.77
CA ALA A 20 -1.48 77.00 32.83
C ALA A 20 -1.18 76.15 31.60
N GLY A 21 -0.62 74.95 31.79
CA GLY A 21 -0.48 73.95 30.73
C GLY A 21 0.56 72.86 31.04
N HIS A 22 0.22 71.61 30.69
CA HIS A 22 1.11 70.42 30.66
C HIS A 22 1.46 69.83 32.08
N PRO A 23 2.09 68.63 32.23
CA PRO A 23 1.49 67.53 33.01
C PRO A 23 2.18 67.21 34.37
N PRO A 24 3.19 66.32 34.56
CA PRO A 24 3.87 65.33 33.71
C PRO A 24 3.50 63.85 34.06
N LEU A 25 4.43 62.90 33.82
CA LEU A 25 4.45 61.47 34.22
C LEU A 25 5.73 61.23 35.07
N GLY A 26 5.72 60.27 36.02
CA GLY A 26 6.95 59.74 36.66
C GLY A 26 6.68 59.17 38.07
N SER A 27 6.64 57.85 38.30
CA SER A 27 7.75 56.85 38.31
C SER A 27 8.57 56.87 39.63
N PRO A 28 9.10 55.73 40.13
CA PRO A 28 9.30 54.44 39.44
C PRO A 28 8.92 53.13 40.21
N ALA A 29 9.09 52.02 39.49
CA ALA A 29 9.59 50.71 39.95
C ALA A 29 8.62 49.51 40.12
N PHE A 30 9.05 48.38 39.55
CA PHE A 30 8.59 46.98 39.64
C PHE A 30 7.18 46.59 39.12
N GLY A 31 7.16 45.73 38.08
CA GLY A 31 6.00 44.86 37.78
C GLY A 31 5.51 44.84 36.32
N SER A 32 6.23 44.17 35.41
CA SER A 32 5.67 43.62 34.16
C SER A 32 4.86 42.34 34.47
N PRO A 33 3.88 41.86 33.65
CA PRO A 33 3.91 41.91 32.18
C PRO A 33 2.61 42.15 31.38
N THR A 34 2.82 42.77 30.21
CA THR A 34 2.13 42.62 28.91
C THR A 34 0.64 42.25 28.83
N ALA A 35 -0.16 43.21 28.34
CA ALA A 35 -1.51 42.96 27.83
C ALA A 35 -1.50 42.00 26.62
N LYS A 36 -2.20 40.86 26.71
CA LYS A 36 -2.41 39.96 25.57
C LYS A 36 -3.63 40.37 24.74
N ALA A 37 -3.39 40.62 23.46
CA ALA A 37 -4.43 40.97 22.50
C ALA A 37 -5.50 39.88 22.36
N ARG A 38 -6.78 40.29 22.43
CA ARG A 38 -7.95 39.40 22.29
C ARG A 38 -8.15 39.00 20.83
N LYS A 39 -7.53 37.89 20.38
CA LYS A 39 -7.74 37.31 19.04
C LYS A 39 -8.71 36.11 19.08
N SER A 40 -9.43 35.90 17.97
CA SER A 40 -10.68 35.15 17.89
C SER A 40 -10.57 33.62 18.07
N ARG A 41 -11.39 33.07 18.99
CA ARG A 41 -11.56 31.62 19.26
C ARG A 41 -12.39 30.87 18.18
N LYS A 42 -12.20 31.18 16.89
CA LYS A 42 -12.95 30.55 15.78
C LYS A 42 -12.08 29.82 14.74
N ARG A 43 -10.78 29.61 15.01
CA ARG A 43 -9.86 28.86 14.12
C ARG A 43 -9.20 27.62 14.75
N LEU A 44 -9.62 27.19 15.95
CA LEU A 44 -9.05 26.02 16.62
C LEU A 44 -9.88 24.73 16.43
N PHE A 45 -11.19 24.84 16.19
CA PHE A 45 -12.10 23.68 16.14
C PHE A 45 -12.04 22.86 14.83
N VAL A 46 -11.35 23.34 13.80
CA VAL A 46 -11.13 22.57 12.55
C VAL A 46 -9.88 21.67 12.65
N LEU A 47 -9.02 21.88 13.65
CA LEU A 47 -7.79 21.10 13.88
C LEU A 47 -7.94 20.00 14.93
N LEU A 48 -9.12 19.85 15.55
CA LEU A 48 -9.36 18.89 16.64
C LEU A 48 -10.26 17.70 16.25
N ALA A 49 -10.68 17.60 14.98
CA ALA A 49 -11.45 16.46 14.47
C ALA A 49 -10.57 15.32 13.92
N THR A 50 -9.35 15.63 13.46
CA THR A 50 -8.42 14.65 12.87
C THR A 50 -7.65 13.85 13.93
N ALA A 51 -7.39 14.42 15.10
CA ALA A 51 -6.70 13.74 16.19
C ALA A 51 -7.50 12.56 16.77
N GLY A 52 -8.82 12.69 16.93
CA GLY A 52 -9.66 11.63 17.47
C GLY A 52 -9.76 10.39 16.58
N VAL A 53 -9.91 10.58 15.26
CA VAL A 53 -9.98 9.46 14.30
C VAL A 53 -8.65 8.71 14.23
N MET A 54 -7.51 9.40 14.25
CA MET A 54 -6.20 8.76 14.34
C MET A 54 -6.03 7.98 15.66
N LEU A 55 -6.46 8.53 16.80
CA LEU A 55 -6.37 7.84 18.09
C LEU A 55 -7.25 6.58 18.14
N VAL A 56 -8.44 6.61 17.53
CA VAL A 56 -9.31 5.42 17.41
C VAL A 56 -8.72 4.41 16.42
N ALA A 57 -8.19 4.84 15.28
CA ALA A 57 -7.54 3.93 14.32
C ALA A 57 -6.31 3.25 14.94
N VAL A 58 -5.46 4.01 15.64
CA VAL A 58 -4.33 3.49 16.40
C VAL A 58 -4.80 2.55 17.52
N ALA A 59 -5.85 2.90 18.26
CA ALA A 59 -6.39 2.03 19.31
C ALA A 59 -6.94 0.70 18.74
N VAL A 60 -7.64 0.72 17.60
CA VAL A 60 -8.13 -0.49 16.93
C VAL A 60 -6.96 -1.34 16.42
N VAL A 61 -5.95 -0.75 15.78
CA VAL A 61 -4.72 -1.46 15.37
C VAL A 61 -4.00 -2.06 16.58
N VAL A 62 -3.84 -1.28 17.66
CA VAL A 62 -3.18 -1.70 18.90
C VAL A 62 -3.92 -2.86 19.58
N VAL A 63 -5.26 -2.81 19.66
CA VAL A 63 -6.08 -3.92 20.19
C VAL A 63 -5.97 -5.18 19.33
N ILE A 64 -5.95 -5.05 17.99
CA ILE A 64 -5.71 -6.19 17.08
C ILE A 64 -4.32 -6.79 17.30
N THR A 65 -3.27 -5.95 17.50
CA THR A 65 -1.90 -6.45 17.76
C THR A 65 -1.69 -7.02 19.16
N LEU A 66 -2.42 -6.55 20.17
CA LEU A 66 -2.27 -7.01 21.56
C LEU A 66 -3.09 -8.28 21.87
N ALA A 67 -4.17 -8.54 21.14
CA ALA A 67 -4.94 -9.79 21.28
C ALA A 67 -4.20 -11.03 20.73
N GLY A 68 -3.09 -10.84 20.00
CA GLY A 68 -2.24 -11.91 19.46
C GLY A 68 -0.96 -12.19 20.26
N GLY A 69 -0.87 -11.74 21.53
CA GLY A 69 0.33 -11.90 22.33
C GLY A 69 0.48 -13.30 22.96
N GLU A 70 1.29 -14.17 22.35
CA GLU A 70 2.38 -14.94 23.00
C GLU A 70 3.02 -16.00 22.07
N ALA A 71 4.10 -15.64 21.36
CA ALA A 71 5.24 -16.51 21.05
C ALA A 71 6.32 -15.74 20.25
N ASN A 72 7.41 -15.34 20.91
CA ASN A 72 8.48 -14.55 20.26
C ASN A 72 9.46 -15.44 19.48
N ARG A 73 9.41 -15.39 18.15
CA ARG A 73 10.57 -15.61 17.26
C ARG A 73 10.52 -14.57 16.15
N GLY A 74 11.66 -13.95 15.84
CA GLY A 74 11.71 -12.77 14.97
C GLY A 74 11.23 -13.03 13.54
N GLY A 75 10.16 -12.33 13.14
CA GLY A 75 9.39 -12.55 11.93
C GLY A 75 7.92 -12.81 12.30
N GLY A 76 6.98 -12.05 11.72
CA GLY A 76 5.55 -12.20 12.02
C GLY A 76 5.00 -13.59 11.65
N SER A 77 3.74 -13.85 11.99
CA SER A 77 3.08 -15.13 11.69
C SER A 77 3.01 -15.41 10.19
N ALA A 78 2.78 -16.66 9.79
CA ALA A 78 2.56 -16.98 8.38
C ALA A 78 1.32 -16.24 7.83
N GLY A 79 0.29 -16.07 8.66
CA GLY A 79 -0.89 -15.26 8.39
C GLY A 79 -0.57 -13.79 8.13
N ASP A 80 0.33 -13.18 8.91
CA ASP A 80 0.81 -11.81 8.67
C ASP A 80 1.50 -11.68 7.30
N VAL A 81 2.27 -12.70 6.90
CA VAL A 81 2.93 -12.74 5.58
C VAL A 81 1.91 -12.84 4.44
N VAL A 82 0.95 -13.76 4.53
CA VAL A 82 -0.13 -13.89 3.51
C VAL A 82 -0.95 -12.61 3.40
N LYS A 83 -1.33 -12.02 4.54
CA LYS A 83 -2.05 -10.75 4.57
C LYS A 83 -1.23 -9.63 3.94
N SER A 84 0.05 -9.51 4.28
CA SER A 84 0.93 -8.46 3.75
C SER A 84 1.18 -8.63 2.24
N TYR A 85 1.26 -9.87 1.75
CA TYR A 85 1.31 -10.19 0.31
C TYR A 85 0.04 -9.71 -0.42
N LEU A 86 -1.13 -10.06 0.10
CA LEU A 86 -2.42 -9.64 -0.47
C LEU A 86 -2.62 -8.12 -0.43
N GLU A 87 -2.17 -7.46 0.63
CA GLU A 87 -2.17 -6.00 0.70
C GLU A 87 -1.16 -5.36 -0.28
N ALA A 88 -0.01 -6.00 -0.53
CA ALA A 88 0.94 -5.54 -1.56
C ALA A 88 0.34 -5.68 -2.96
N LEU A 89 -0.37 -6.79 -3.24
CA LEU A 89 -1.16 -6.94 -4.46
C LEU A 89 -2.20 -5.80 -4.57
N ALA A 90 -3.00 -5.58 -3.52
CA ALA A 90 -4.05 -4.56 -3.48
C ALA A 90 -3.53 -3.12 -3.67
N ARG A 91 -2.27 -2.83 -3.31
CA ARG A 91 -1.62 -1.53 -3.54
C ARG A 91 -1.01 -1.37 -4.94
N GLY A 92 -0.99 -2.41 -5.78
CA GLY A 92 -0.27 -2.37 -7.05
C GLY A 92 1.25 -2.47 -6.91
N ASP A 93 1.76 -3.03 -5.80
CA ASP A 93 3.19 -3.13 -5.51
C ASP A 93 3.74 -4.52 -5.82
N ALA A 94 4.05 -4.72 -7.11
CA ALA A 94 4.58 -5.98 -7.63
C ALA A 94 5.93 -6.37 -7.00
N LYS A 95 6.79 -5.39 -6.69
CA LYS A 95 8.12 -5.66 -6.11
C LYS A 95 7.98 -6.24 -4.71
N THR A 96 7.14 -5.64 -3.88
CA THR A 96 6.87 -6.13 -2.53
C THR A 96 6.13 -7.46 -2.57
N ALA A 97 5.11 -7.61 -3.43
CA ALA A 97 4.39 -8.88 -3.60
C ALA A 97 5.33 -10.05 -3.96
N LEU A 98 6.22 -9.88 -4.95
CA LEU A 98 7.20 -10.90 -5.35
C LEU A 98 8.24 -11.21 -4.27
N SER A 99 8.49 -10.30 -3.32
CA SER A 99 9.47 -10.52 -2.24
C SER A 99 9.01 -11.54 -1.18
N TYR A 100 7.70 -11.80 -1.12
CA TYR A 100 7.12 -12.84 -0.26
C TYR A 100 7.23 -14.26 -0.84
N GLY A 101 7.61 -14.41 -2.11
CA GLY A 101 7.84 -15.70 -2.74
C GLY A 101 9.24 -16.25 -2.50
N ILE A 102 9.37 -17.57 -2.40
CA ILE A 102 10.65 -18.29 -2.50
C ILE A 102 11.03 -18.40 -3.97
N ASP A 103 10.16 -19.02 -4.78
CA ASP A 103 10.37 -19.20 -6.21
C ASP A 103 10.38 -17.85 -6.93
N GLN A 104 11.45 -17.61 -7.68
CA GLN A 104 11.55 -16.45 -8.56
C GLN A 104 11.09 -16.84 -9.97
N PRO A 105 10.05 -16.17 -10.52
CA PRO A 105 9.59 -16.38 -11.89
C PRO A 105 10.72 -16.21 -12.92
N ALA A 106 10.81 -17.14 -13.87
CA ALA A 106 11.83 -17.13 -14.91
C ALA A 106 11.75 -15.89 -15.82
N THR A 107 10.55 -15.35 -16.00
CA THR A 107 10.31 -14.07 -16.67
C THR A 107 9.42 -13.18 -15.78
N LYS A 108 9.57 -11.86 -15.92
CA LYS A 108 8.82 -10.84 -15.15
C LYS A 108 8.02 -9.88 -16.02
N GLU A 109 7.83 -10.22 -17.30
CA GLU A 109 7.17 -9.34 -18.29
C GLU A 109 5.78 -8.89 -17.83
N PHE A 110 4.99 -9.81 -17.27
CA PHE A 110 3.64 -9.53 -16.77
C PHE A 110 3.58 -9.32 -15.25
N LEU A 111 4.73 -9.30 -14.57
CA LEU A 111 4.87 -9.17 -13.12
C LEU A 111 5.39 -7.78 -12.72
N THR A 112 4.80 -6.74 -13.31
CA THR A 112 5.17 -5.35 -13.08
C THR A 112 4.09 -4.61 -12.29
N SER A 113 4.50 -3.57 -11.55
CA SER A 113 3.55 -2.75 -10.76
C SER A 113 2.49 -2.09 -11.63
N ASP A 114 2.81 -1.75 -12.89
CA ASP A 114 1.85 -1.08 -13.77
C ASP A 114 0.81 -2.05 -14.34
N ILE A 115 1.18 -3.32 -14.57
CA ILE A 115 0.20 -4.37 -14.90
C ILE A 115 -0.66 -4.67 -13.68
N LEU A 116 -0.05 -4.89 -12.50
CA LEU A 116 -0.80 -5.17 -11.27
C LEU A 116 -1.77 -4.04 -10.90
N LYS A 117 -1.40 -2.76 -11.10
CA LYS A 117 -2.33 -1.62 -10.94
C LYS A 117 -3.52 -1.70 -11.92
N LYS A 118 -3.32 -2.11 -13.18
CA LYS A 118 -4.42 -2.34 -14.13
C LYS A 118 -5.33 -3.48 -13.64
N GLN A 119 -4.76 -4.57 -13.12
CA GLN A 119 -5.52 -5.68 -12.55
C GLN A 119 -6.40 -5.21 -11.38
N VAL A 120 -5.82 -4.48 -10.41
CA VAL A 120 -6.54 -3.95 -9.24
C VAL A 120 -7.56 -2.88 -9.62
N ALA A 121 -7.31 -2.07 -10.65
CA ALA A 121 -8.27 -1.07 -11.13
C ALA A 121 -9.53 -1.70 -11.74
N GLN A 122 -9.41 -2.88 -12.35
CA GLN A 122 -10.56 -3.66 -12.85
C GLN A 122 -11.20 -4.48 -11.73
N TRP A 123 -10.41 -5.27 -11.01
CA TRP A 123 -10.85 -6.12 -9.89
C TRP A 123 -10.11 -5.73 -8.61
N PRO A 124 -10.66 -4.80 -7.82
CA PRO A 124 -10.08 -4.42 -6.52
C PRO A 124 -9.98 -5.62 -5.58
N ILE A 125 -8.83 -5.73 -4.90
CA ILE A 125 -8.57 -6.76 -3.89
C ILE A 125 -9.01 -6.21 -2.53
N ARG A 126 -9.96 -6.87 -1.88
CA ARG A 126 -10.64 -6.41 -0.66
C ARG A 126 -11.01 -7.57 0.26
N ASN A 127 -11.52 -7.25 1.46
CA ASN A 127 -12.02 -8.24 2.43
C ASN A 127 -11.01 -9.33 2.86
N ILE A 128 -9.71 -9.03 2.84
CA ILE A 128 -8.64 -9.97 3.22
C ILE A 128 -8.82 -10.39 4.69
N LYS A 129 -9.02 -11.68 4.92
CA LYS A 129 -9.19 -12.29 6.26
C LYS A 129 -8.40 -13.59 6.35
N ILE A 130 -7.53 -13.69 7.34
CA ILE A 130 -6.94 -14.97 7.75
C ILE A 130 -7.98 -15.67 8.63
N LEU A 131 -8.40 -16.88 8.24
CA LEU A 131 -9.34 -17.71 8.98
C LEU A 131 -8.63 -18.72 9.88
N HIS A 132 -7.47 -19.21 9.45
CA HIS A 132 -6.63 -20.13 10.21
C HIS A 132 -5.15 -19.93 9.86
N ASP A 133 -4.28 -20.11 10.85
CA ASP A 133 -2.83 -20.12 10.71
C ASP A 133 -2.28 -21.14 11.72
N ASN A 134 -1.48 -22.11 11.24
CA ASN A 134 -0.87 -23.14 12.09
C ASN A 134 0.63 -22.91 12.37
N SER A 135 1.21 -21.78 11.97
CA SER A 135 2.66 -21.50 12.07
C SER A 135 3.20 -21.45 13.51
N ALA A 136 2.32 -21.28 14.50
CA ALA A 136 2.61 -21.37 15.93
C ALA A 136 2.03 -22.63 16.62
N ALA A 137 1.42 -23.55 15.87
CA ALA A 137 0.70 -24.68 16.46
C ALA A 137 1.67 -25.70 17.10
N PRO A 138 1.33 -26.29 18.26
CA PRO A 138 2.10 -27.38 18.86
C PRO A 138 2.21 -28.57 17.89
N GLY A 139 3.44 -28.96 17.56
CA GLY A 139 3.72 -30.05 16.61
C GLY A 139 3.70 -29.65 15.13
N ALA A 140 3.52 -28.36 14.80
CA ALA A 140 3.76 -27.88 13.44
C ALA A 140 5.20 -28.17 13.00
N ALA A 141 5.39 -28.52 11.72
CA ALA A 141 6.72 -28.63 11.16
C ALA A 141 7.39 -27.24 11.22
N LEU A 142 8.55 -27.15 11.88
CA LEU A 142 9.23 -25.87 12.15
C LEU A 142 9.63 -25.07 10.88
N SER A 143 9.46 -25.69 9.69
CA SER A 143 9.78 -25.13 8.39
C SER A 143 8.59 -25.03 7.42
N MET A 144 7.37 -25.40 7.81
CA MET A 144 6.18 -25.37 6.93
C MET A 144 4.91 -24.95 7.70
N ALA A 145 4.10 -24.08 7.12
CA ALA A 145 2.82 -23.62 7.64
C ALA A 145 1.74 -23.59 6.56
N HIS A 146 0.49 -23.79 6.99
CA HIS A 146 -0.71 -23.65 6.18
C HIS A 146 -1.53 -22.48 6.71
N VAL A 147 -1.93 -21.58 5.82
CA VAL A 147 -2.70 -20.38 6.15
C VAL A 147 -3.99 -20.37 5.34
N HIS A 148 -5.12 -20.53 6.01
CA HIS A 148 -6.44 -20.42 5.40
C HIS A 148 -6.82 -18.95 5.29
N VAL A 149 -7.04 -18.47 4.07
CA VAL A 149 -7.31 -17.06 3.76
C VAL A 149 -8.50 -16.90 2.83
N VAL A 150 -9.34 -15.92 3.13
CA VAL A 150 -10.41 -15.45 2.24
C VAL A 150 -10.11 -14.02 1.78
N ALA A 151 -10.26 -13.76 0.49
CA ALA A 151 -10.15 -12.42 -0.09
C ALA A 151 -11.07 -12.27 -1.31
N THR A 152 -11.60 -11.07 -1.53
CA THR A 152 -12.45 -10.76 -2.69
C THR A 152 -11.61 -10.06 -3.77
N PHE A 153 -11.69 -10.54 -5.01
CA PHE A 153 -11.06 -9.98 -6.21
C PHE A 153 -12.15 -9.53 -7.19
N GLY A 154 -12.38 -8.22 -7.31
CA GLY A 154 -13.55 -7.74 -8.06
C GLY A 154 -14.81 -8.20 -7.36
N ASP A 155 -15.63 -9.02 -8.02
CA ASP A 155 -16.82 -9.66 -7.42
C ASP A 155 -16.62 -11.14 -7.07
N GLN A 156 -15.46 -11.72 -7.38
CA GLN A 156 -15.12 -13.11 -7.05
C GLN A 156 -14.57 -13.19 -5.64
N THR A 157 -15.02 -14.16 -4.83
CA THR A 157 -14.41 -14.46 -3.53
C THR A 157 -13.53 -15.70 -3.67
N SER A 158 -12.25 -15.55 -3.36
CA SER A 158 -11.29 -16.64 -3.25
C SER A 158 -11.24 -17.09 -1.80
N ASP A 159 -11.32 -18.40 -1.58
CA ASP A 159 -11.22 -19.06 -0.29
C ASP A 159 -10.18 -20.18 -0.46
N ALA A 160 -8.99 -19.97 0.10
CA ALA A 160 -7.79 -20.72 -0.27
C ALA A 160 -6.93 -21.06 0.95
N THR A 161 -6.28 -22.23 0.93
CA THR A 161 -5.19 -22.55 1.88
C THR A 161 -3.85 -22.30 1.19
N MET A 162 -3.04 -21.42 1.76
CA MET A 162 -1.69 -21.08 1.31
C MET A 162 -0.64 -21.93 2.01
N ASP A 163 0.30 -22.47 1.24
CA ASP A 163 1.49 -23.14 1.77
C ASP A 163 2.67 -22.16 1.89
N LEU A 164 3.20 -22.06 3.12
CA LEU A 164 4.36 -21.23 3.44
C LEU A 164 5.48 -22.08 4.01
N TRP A 165 6.70 -21.68 3.69
CA TRP A 165 7.93 -22.33 4.13
C TRP A 165 8.83 -21.32 4.84
N MET A 166 9.68 -21.82 5.74
CA MET A 166 10.65 -21.01 6.47
C MET A 166 11.91 -20.79 5.61
N ASP A 167 12.09 -19.58 5.09
CA ASP A 167 13.26 -19.16 4.31
C ASP A 167 14.07 -18.11 5.08
N HIS A 168 15.33 -18.44 5.42
CA HIS A 168 16.22 -17.55 6.18
C HIS A 168 15.57 -16.94 7.44
N ASN A 169 14.92 -17.80 8.25
CA ASN A 169 14.17 -17.42 9.46
C ASN A 169 13.01 -16.43 9.20
N ARG A 170 12.37 -16.50 8.04
CA ARG A 170 11.13 -15.77 7.73
C ARG A 170 10.17 -16.68 6.97
N TRP A 171 8.87 -16.58 7.27
CA TRP A 171 7.84 -17.22 6.45
C TRP A 171 7.79 -16.60 5.06
N LYS A 172 7.64 -17.44 4.04
CA LYS A 172 7.42 -17.06 2.64
C LYS A 172 6.47 -18.03 1.96
N LEU A 173 5.74 -17.54 0.97
CA LEU A 173 4.97 -18.34 0.02
C LEU A 173 5.91 -19.19 -0.84
N ALA A 174 5.48 -20.40 -1.21
CA ALA A 174 6.21 -21.20 -2.21
C ALA A 174 6.42 -20.40 -3.50
N SER A 175 5.34 -19.84 -4.08
CA SER A 175 5.38 -18.87 -5.18
C SER A 175 4.54 -17.63 -4.88
N ALA A 176 5.00 -16.48 -5.36
CA ALA A 176 4.25 -15.21 -5.33
C ALA A 176 3.55 -14.88 -6.67
N ALA A 177 3.67 -15.75 -7.67
CA ALA A 177 3.09 -15.59 -9.01
C ALA A 177 2.53 -16.92 -9.54
N ILE A 178 1.41 -16.84 -10.26
CA ILE A 178 0.77 -17.98 -10.91
C ILE A 178 1.56 -18.29 -12.18
N LYS A 179 2.01 -19.54 -12.32
CA LYS A 179 2.65 -20.04 -13.55
C LYS A 179 1.56 -20.49 -14.52
N PHE A 180 1.50 -19.84 -15.69
CA PHE A 180 0.44 -20.01 -16.68
C PHE A 180 1.02 -20.57 -18.00
N THR A 181 0.89 -21.89 -18.22
CA THR A 181 1.28 -22.58 -19.46
C THR A 181 0.11 -22.76 -20.44
N LEU A 182 0.09 -22.02 -21.56
CA LEU A 182 -0.99 -22.03 -22.55
C LEU A 182 -1.29 -23.45 -23.05
N GLY A 183 -2.51 -23.93 -22.76
CA GLY A 183 -2.93 -25.28 -23.11
C GLY A 183 -2.83 -25.58 -24.61
N LEU A 184 -2.53 -26.86 -24.92
CA LEU A 184 -2.20 -27.34 -26.27
C LEU A 184 -3.23 -26.99 -27.36
N GLY A 185 -4.50 -26.69 -27.03
CA GLY A 185 -5.49 -26.20 -27.98
C GLY A 185 -5.16 -24.85 -28.64
N ALA A 186 -4.33 -24.01 -28.01
CA ALA A 186 -3.79 -22.79 -28.62
C ALA A 186 -2.56 -23.06 -29.50
N VAL A 187 -1.80 -24.11 -29.19
CA VAL A 187 -0.49 -24.43 -29.80
C VAL A 187 -0.62 -25.41 -30.97
N MET A 188 -1.58 -26.33 -30.94
CA MET A 188 -1.82 -27.36 -31.98
C MET A 188 -2.36 -26.82 -33.31
N GLY A 189 -2.55 -25.50 -33.42
CA GLY A 189 -2.66 -24.77 -34.68
C GLY A 189 -1.76 -23.55 -34.64
N ASN A 190 -0.55 -23.66 -35.22
CA ASN A 190 0.59 -22.73 -35.04
C ASN A 190 0.34 -21.24 -35.39
N ALA A 191 -0.86 -20.87 -35.86
CA ALA A 191 -1.28 -19.49 -36.11
C ALA A 191 -2.24 -18.92 -35.04
N ALA A 192 -2.74 -19.74 -34.11
CA ALA A 192 -3.66 -19.29 -33.06
C ALA A 192 -2.91 -18.72 -31.84
N ALA A 193 -1.89 -19.43 -31.33
CA ALA A 193 -1.08 -18.97 -30.19
C ALA A 193 -0.49 -17.56 -30.41
N THR A 194 0.07 -17.29 -31.59
CA THR A 194 0.64 -15.98 -31.97
C THR A 194 -0.37 -14.84 -32.04
N THR A 195 -1.68 -15.15 -32.02
CA THR A 195 -2.75 -14.13 -32.00
C THR A 195 -3.24 -13.84 -30.59
N VAL A 196 -2.99 -14.70 -29.60
CA VAL A 196 -3.40 -14.44 -28.22
C VAL A 196 -2.56 -13.30 -27.65
N THR A 197 -3.20 -12.38 -26.94
CA THR A 197 -2.54 -11.29 -26.24
C THR A 197 -2.81 -11.33 -24.75
N LEU A 198 -1.81 -10.94 -23.96
CA LEU A 198 -1.87 -10.80 -22.52
C LEU A 198 -1.52 -9.34 -22.17
N PHE A 199 -2.45 -8.60 -21.56
CA PHE A 199 -2.34 -7.14 -21.35
C PHE A 199 -1.96 -6.37 -22.63
N GLY A 200 -2.54 -6.78 -23.76
CA GLY A 200 -2.29 -6.23 -25.10
C GLY A 200 -0.98 -6.66 -25.79
N LYS A 201 -0.13 -7.47 -25.14
CA LYS A 201 1.13 -7.98 -25.72
C LYS A 201 0.94 -9.38 -26.31
N PRO A 202 1.40 -9.66 -27.54
CA PRO A 202 1.43 -11.03 -28.06
C PRO A 202 2.24 -11.95 -27.15
N ILE A 203 1.74 -13.17 -26.91
CA ILE A 203 2.44 -14.18 -26.10
C ILE A 203 3.03 -15.26 -27.01
N SER A 204 4.36 -15.19 -27.21
CA SER A 204 5.13 -16.17 -27.98
C SER A 204 5.56 -17.38 -27.14
N ASP A 205 5.72 -17.18 -25.83
CA ASP A 205 6.15 -18.21 -24.90
C ASP A 205 4.98 -19.10 -24.47
N SER A 206 5.21 -20.41 -24.41
CA SER A 206 4.22 -21.37 -23.92
C SER A 206 3.91 -21.19 -22.43
N THR A 207 4.80 -20.54 -21.66
CA THR A 207 4.66 -20.33 -20.21
C THR A 207 4.96 -18.89 -19.84
N VAL A 208 4.01 -18.24 -19.18
CA VAL A 208 4.15 -16.89 -18.62
C VAL A 208 3.78 -16.89 -17.13
N TYR A 209 4.06 -15.79 -16.44
CA TYR A 209 3.76 -15.65 -15.01
C TYR A 209 2.95 -14.39 -14.75
N VAL A 210 1.89 -14.50 -13.94
CA VAL A 210 0.95 -13.40 -13.64
C VAL A 210 0.61 -13.35 -12.14
N PHE A 211 0.17 -12.19 -11.65
CA PHE A 211 -0.40 -12.08 -10.31
C PHE A 211 -1.86 -12.54 -10.28
N PRO A 212 -2.35 -13.05 -9.13
CA PRO A 212 -3.78 -13.34 -8.94
C PRO A 212 -4.66 -12.12 -9.16
N GLY A 213 -5.82 -12.32 -9.80
CA GLY A 213 -6.84 -11.30 -10.04
C GLY A 213 -7.36 -11.30 -11.48
N TRP A 214 -7.79 -10.11 -11.93
CA TRP A 214 -8.22 -9.91 -13.33
C TRP A 214 -7.05 -10.08 -14.28
N ILE A 215 -7.29 -10.68 -15.45
CA ILE A 215 -6.29 -10.86 -16.50
C ILE A 215 -6.90 -10.36 -17.82
N ASP A 216 -6.19 -9.46 -18.49
CA ASP A 216 -6.54 -9.02 -19.84
C ASP A 216 -6.04 -10.05 -20.85
N ILE A 217 -6.91 -10.96 -21.28
CA ILE A 217 -6.59 -11.91 -22.35
C ILE A 217 -7.44 -11.60 -23.57
N GLY A 218 -6.77 -11.20 -24.65
CA GLY A 218 -7.38 -10.89 -25.92
C GLY A 218 -6.91 -11.82 -27.04
N THR A 219 -7.39 -11.55 -28.25
CA THR A 219 -6.83 -12.12 -29.47
C THR A 219 -6.88 -11.09 -30.59
N THR A 220 -5.89 -11.12 -31.48
CA THR A 220 -5.89 -10.36 -32.74
C THR A 220 -6.65 -11.08 -33.86
N ASN A 221 -7.13 -12.31 -33.62
CA ASN A 221 -7.91 -13.08 -34.58
C ASN A 221 -9.43 -12.94 -34.29
N PRO A 222 -10.21 -12.28 -35.16
CA PRO A 222 -11.64 -12.07 -34.93
C PRO A 222 -12.46 -13.37 -34.94
N CYS A 223 -11.89 -14.48 -35.43
CA CYS A 223 -12.54 -15.79 -35.49
C CYS A 223 -12.32 -16.64 -34.22
N ILE A 224 -11.69 -16.09 -33.18
CA ILE A 224 -11.44 -16.77 -31.90
C ILE A 224 -12.09 -15.97 -30.78
N THR A 225 -12.87 -16.64 -29.93
CA THR A 225 -13.30 -16.09 -28.63
C THR A 225 -12.50 -16.76 -27.53
N VAL A 226 -11.86 -15.97 -26.66
CA VAL A 226 -11.11 -16.49 -25.52
C VAL A 226 -11.94 -16.33 -24.25
N THR A 227 -12.17 -17.44 -23.56
CA THR A 227 -12.79 -17.46 -22.22
C THR A 227 -11.80 -18.10 -21.26
N VAL A 228 -11.49 -17.40 -20.16
CA VAL A 228 -10.62 -17.90 -19.09
C VAL A 228 -11.31 -17.78 -17.74
N GLN A 229 -11.04 -18.76 -16.87
CA GLN A 229 -11.48 -18.70 -15.48
C GLN A 229 -10.67 -17.66 -14.69
N PRO A 230 -11.24 -17.07 -13.62
CA PRO A 230 -10.51 -16.20 -12.70
C PRO A 230 -9.23 -16.87 -12.19
N LEU A 231 -8.07 -16.24 -12.39
CA LEU A 231 -6.81 -16.71 -11.83
C LEU A 231 -6.68 -16.19 -10.39
N LEU A 232 -7.11 -17.01 -9.43
CA LEU A 232 -7.21 -16.65 -8.01
C LEU A 232 -6.15 -17.39 -7.16
N LEU A 233 -6.30 -17.34 -5.83
CA LEU A 233 -5.28 -17.72 -4.87
C LEU A 233 -4.91 -19.20 -4.89
N ASP A 234 -5.87 -20.08 -5.17
CA ASP A 234 -5.66 -21.53 -5.28
C ASP A 234 -4.70 -21.93 -6.43
N GLN A 235 -4.49 -21.01 -7.39
CA GLN A 235 -3.57 -21.20 -8.51
C GLN A 235 -2.11 -20.87 -8.14
N LEU A 236 -1.84 -20.42 -6.91
CA LEU A 236 -0.47 -20.29 -6.37
C LEU A 236 0.05 -21.60 -5.75
N THR A 237 -0.85 -22.48 -5.28
CA THR A 237 -0.50 -23.75 -4.62
C THR A 237 -0.56 -24.95 -5.57
N MET A 238 -1.39 -24.89 -6.61
CA MET A 238 -1.49 -25.94 -7.62
C MET A 238 -0.89 -25.54 -8.96
N ALA A 239 -0.06 -26.42 -9.53
CA ALA A 239 0.28 -26.39 -10.96
C ALA A 239 -0.92 -26.86 -11.81
N ALA A 240 -1.99 -26.07 -11.82
CA ALA A 240 -3.25 -26.43 -12.47
C ALA A 240 -3.14 -26.35 -14.00
N PRO A 241 -3.48 -27.42 -14.74
CA PRO A 241 -3.61 -27.35 -16.20
C PRO A 241 -4.92 -26.64 -16.56
N PHE A 242 -4.83 -25.38 -17.00
CA PHE A 242 -5.99 -24.66 -17.50
C PHE A 242 -6.25 -24.97 -18.98
N TRP A 243 -7.51 -24.91 -19.35
CA TRP A 243 -7.98 -25.19 -20.71
C TRP A 243 -8.50 -23.91 -21.34
N VAL A 244 -7.77 -23.37 -22.31
CA VAL A 244 -8.28 -22.30 -23.18
C VAL A 244 -9.18 -22.95 -24.24
N ALA A 245 -10.48 -22.69 -24.16
CA ALA A 245 -11.46 -23.26 -25.08
C ALA A 245 -11.63 -22.38 -26.33
N SER A 246 -10.85 -22.67 -27.37
CA SER A 246 -11.00 -22.04 -28.69
C SER A 246 -12.22 -22.61 -29.43
N ARG A 247 -13.21 -21.76 -29.73
CA ARG A 247 -14.25 -22.09 -30.74
C ARG A 247 -13.89 -21.41 -32.05
N LEU A 248 -13.73 -22.21 -33.11
CA LEU A 248 -13.60 -21.70 -34.48
C LEU A 248 -14.99 -21.26 -34.99
N CYS A 249 -15.03 -20.19 -35.79
CA CYS A 249 -16.23 -19.86 -36.56
C CYS A 249 -16.62 -21.03 -37.47
N ALA A 250 -17.89 -21.39 -37.50
CA ALA A 250 -18.41 -22.36 -38.44
C ALA A 250 -18.31 -21.80 -39.87
N SER A 251 -17.69 -22.56 -40.78
CA SER A 251 -17.73 -22.29 -42.22
C SER A 251 -19.13 -22.58 -42.75
N GLY A 252 -19.85 -21.52 -43.14
CA GLY A 252 -21.05 -21.60 -43.98
C GLY A 252 -20.69 -21.44 -45.45
#